data_AF-A0A4V3N720-F1
#
_entry.id   AF-A0A4V3N720-F1
#
_cell.length_a   1.000
_cell.length_b   1.000
_cell.length_c   1.000
_cell.angle_alpha   90.00
_cell.angle_beta   90.00
_cell.angle_gamma   90.00
#
_symmetry.space_group_name_H-M   'P 1'
#
loop_
_entity.id
_entity.type
_entity.pdbx_description
1 polymer ?
#
loop_
_entity_poly.entity_id
_entity_poly.type
_entity_poly.pdbx_seq_one_letter_code
_entity_poly.pdbx_strand_id
1 'polypeptide(L)'
;VIRALALREIGLRDWWRVALRELPTGLVLGSILGIVGICRIALWQYLGLYDYGPHWILIAATVGAALIGIVTFGSLSGSMLPFALKRIGFDPASASAPFV
;
A
#
# COMPACT_ATOMS: atom_id res chain seq x y z
N VAL A 1 13.44 -4.04 5.26
CA VAL A 1 12.97 -4.46 6.62
C VAL A 1 13.62 -5.77 7.08
N ILE A 2 13.59 -6.86 6.28
CA ILE A 2 14.04 -8.22 6.66
C ILE A 2 15.53 -8.29 7.10
N ARG A 3 16.45 -7.65 6.36
CA ARG A 3 17.90 -7.65 6.69
C ARG A 3 18.22 -6.90 8.00
N ALA A 4 17.54 -5.78 8.27
CA ALA A 4 17.75 -4.99 9.49
C ALA A 4 17.15 -5.65 10.75
N LEU A 5 16.10 -6.47 10.58
CA LEU A 5 15.55 -7.31 11.65
C LEU A 5 16.49 -8.47 12.01
N ALA A 6 17.16 -9.07 11.02
CA ALA A 6 18.14 -10.13 11.22
C ALA A 6 19.42 -9.63 11.92
N LEU A 7 19.78 -8.36 11.73
CA LEU A 7 20.93 -7.70 12.37
C LEU A 7 20.67 -7.26 13.83
N ARG A 8 19.46 -7.50 14.40
CA ARG A 8 19.05 -7.07 15.76
C ARG A 8 19.14 -5.55 16.06
N GLU A 9 19.36 -4.71 15.05
CA GLU A 9 19.51 -3.25 15.23
C GLU A 9 18.19 -2.51 15.55
N ILE A 10 17.03 -3.15 15.32
CA ILE A 10 15.71 -2.53 15.49
C ILE A 10 14.97 -3.19 16.66
N GLY A 11 14.68 -2.41 17.71
CA GLY A 11 13.86 -2.84 18.85
C GLY A 11 12.36 -2.84 18.52
N LEU A 12 11.57 -3.62 19.27
CA LEU A 12 10.09 -3.61 19.17
C LEU A 12 9.48 -2.21 19.35
N ARG A 13 10.20 -1.29 20.00
CA ARG A 13 9.79 0.11 20.20
C ARG A 13 9.83 0.96 18.94
N ASP A 14 10.57 0.58 17.90
CA ASP A 14 10.71 1.37 16.67
C ASP A 14 9.64 1.08 15.61
N TRP A 15 8.69 0.18 15.89
CA TRP A 15 7.61 -0.20 14.96
C TRP A 15 6.83 1.01 14.41
N TRP A 16 6.55 2.00 15.26
CA TRP A 16 5.89 3.24 14.88
C TRP A 16 6.76 4.11 13.96
N ARG A 17 8.07 4.14 14.20
CA ARG A 17 9.04 4.89 13.38
C ARG A 17 9.16 4.30 11.98
N VAL A 18 9.08 2.97 11.87
CA VAL A 18 9.06 2.26 10.59
C VAL A 18 7.77 2.53 9.85
N ALA A 19 6.61 2.43 10.51
CA ALA A 19 5.31 2.74 9.90
C ALA A 19 5.25 4.16 9.33
N LEU A 20 5.71 5.16 10.10
CA LEU A 20 5.81 6.57 9.65
C LEU A 20 6.78 6.77 8.48
N ARG A 21 7.84 5.96 8.40
CA ARG A 21 8.82 6.03 7.31
C ARG A 21 8.31 5.40 6.02
N GLU A 22 7.45 4.39 6.11
CA GLU A 22 6.86 3.70 4.94
C GLU A 22 5.60 4.40 4.41
N LEU A 23 4.95 5.23 5.22
CA LEU A 23 3.76 6.01 4.85
C LEU A 23 3.96 6.87 3.59
N PRO A 24 5.07 7.63 3.44
CA PRO A 24 5.36 8.39 2.22
C PRO A 24 5.51 7.49 0.99
N THR A 25 6.19 6.34 1.11
CA THR A 25 6.36 5.39 0.02
C THR A 25 5.02 4.83 -0.44
N GLY A 26 4.17 4.44 0.51
CA GLY A 26 2.81 3.96 0.23
C GLY A 26 1.93 5.02 -0.43
N LEU A 27 2.02 6.28 0.01
CA LEU A 27 1.30 7.40 -0.60
C LEU A 27 1.78 7.72 -2.01
N VAL A 28 3.10 7.69 -2.27
CA VAL A 28 3.66 7.94 -3.61
C VAL A 28 3.24 6.83 -4.57
N LEU A 29 3.37 5.57 -4.18
CA LEU A 29 2.94 4.44 -5.00
C LEU A 29 1.42 4.45 -5.23
N GLY A 30 0.65 4.71 -4.16
CA GLY A 30 -0.80 4.79 -4.21
C GLY A 30 -1.30 5.93 -5.09
N SER A 31 -0.64 7.09 -5.07
CA SER A 31 -0.98 8.24 -5.91
C SER A 31 -0.64 8.00 -7.38
N ILE A 32 0.50 7.39 -7.70
CA ILE A 32 0.83 6.98 -9.07
C ILE A 32 -0.25 6.05 -9.62
N LEU A 33 -0.60 5.00 -8.86
CA LEU A 33 -1.65 4.05 -9.28
C LEU A 33 -3.03 4.70 -9.35
N GLY A 34 -3.37 5.57 -8.40
CA GLY A 34 -4.62 6.33 -8.38
C GLY A 34 -4.77 7.23 -9.61
N ILE A 35 -3.71 7.95 -10.00
CA ILE A 35 -3.68 8.77 -11.21
C ILE A 35 -3.87 7.89 -12.45
N VAL A 36 -3.18 6.75 -12.54
CA VAL A 36 -3.36 5.80 -13.65
C VAL A 36 -4.80 5.31 -13.74
N GLY A 37 -5.43 4.98 -12.61
CA GLY A 37 -6.84 4.57 -12.54
C GLY A 37 -7.81 5.66 -13.00
N ILE A 38 -7.61 6.90 -12.55
CA ILE A 38 -8.39 8.07 -12.97
C ILE A 38 -8.22 8.32 -14.48
N CYS A 39 -6.98 8.35 -14.96
CA CYS A 39 -6.67 8.53 -16.38
C CYS A 39 -7.33 7.46 -17.24
N ARG A 40 -7.33 6.20 -16.79
CA ARG A 40 -8.00 5.10 -17.49
C ARG A 40 -9.52 5.33 -17.60
N ILE A 41 -10.18 5.72 -16.51
CA ILE A 41 -11.63 6.00 -16.53
C ILE A 41 -11.94 7.18 -17.45
N ALA A 42 -11.15 8.26 -17.36
CA ALA A 42 -11.29 9.43 -18.23
C ALA A 42 -11.09 9.06 -19.72
N LEU A 43 -10.04 8.29 -20.06
CA LEU A 43 -9.79 7.87 -21.43
C LEU A 43 -10.94 7.04 -21.99
N TRP A 44 -11.51 6.11 -21.21
CA TRP A 44 -12.61 5.26 -21.69
C TRP A 44 -13.89 6.07 -21.93
N GLN A 45 -14.16 7.06 -21.07
CA GLN A 45 -15.29 7.97 -21.24
C GLN A 45 -15.11 8.85 -22.49
N TYR A 46 -13.93 9.45 -22.68
CA TYR A 46 -13.67 10.36 -23.81
C TYR A 46 -13.51 9.64 -25.15
N LEU A 47 -12.93 8.44 -25.17
CA LEU A 47 -12.76 7.63 -26.38
C LEU A 47 -14.05 6.87 -26.76
N GLY A 48 -15.11 6.97 -25.94
CA GLY A 48 -16.38 6.28 -26.20
C GLY A 48 -16.29 4.75 -26.10
N LEU A 49 -15.24 4.22 -25.44
CA LEU A 49 -15.05 2.77 -25.26
C LEU A 49 -16.04 2.20 -24.24
N TYR A 50 -16.45 3.01 -23.26
CA TYR A 50 -17.43 2.65 -22.25
C TYR A 50 -18.06 3.91 -21.65
N ASP A 51 -19.39 3.90 -21.47
CA ASP A 51 -20.10 4.99 -20.82
C ASP A 51 -20.26 4.69 -19.32
N TYR A 52 -19.51 5.43 -18.49
CA TYR A 52 -19.62 5.41 -17.02
C TYR A 52 -20.80 6.25 -16.50
N GLY A 53 -21.57 6.85 -17.40
CA GLY A 53 -22.75 7.64 -17.09
C GLY A 53 -22.43 9.07 -16.60
N PRO A 54 -23.45 9.78 -16.09
CA PRO A 54 -23.34 11.20 -15.74
C PRO A 54 -22.32 11.50 -14.64
N HIS A 55 -22.06 10.52 -13.77
CA HIS A 55 -21.26 10.67 -12.56
C HIS A 55 -19.86 10.04 -12.67
N TRP A 56 -19.34 9.86 -13.89
CA TRP A 56 -18.03 9.24 -14.13
C TRP A 56 -16.88 9.92 -13.37
N ILE A 57 -16.97 11.23 -13.12
CA ILE A 57 -16.01 11.99 -12.32
C ILE A 57 -15.99 11.52 -10.85
N LEU A 58 -17.16 11.25 -10.27
CA LEU A 58 -17.27 10.72 -8.91
C LEU A 58 -16.72 9.29 -8.84
N ILE A 59 -16.94 8.49 -9.89
CA ILE A 59 -16.37 7.14 -10.02
C ILE A 59 -14.84 7.22 -10.09
N ALA A 60 -14.29 8.10 -10.93
CA ALA A 60 -12.85 8.29 -11.02
C ALA A 60 -12.24 8.74 -9.68
N ALA A 61 -12.87 9.70 -9.01
CA ALA A 61 -12.42 10.19 -7.70
C ALA A 61 -12.46 9.10 -6.62
N THR A 62 -13.54 8.32 -6.55
CA THR A 62 -13.67 7.21 -5.58
C THR A 62 -12.66 6.10 -5.84
N VAL A 63 -12.45 5.71 -7.10
CA VAL A 63 -11.43 4.71 -7.47
C VAL A 63 -10.03 5.22 -7.15
N GLY A 64 -9.71 6.46 -7.50
CA GLY A 64 -8.41 7.06 -7.21
C GLY A 64 -8.12 7.13 -5.70
N ALA A 65 -9.10 7.61 -4.92
CA ALA A 65 -8.98 7.67 -3.45
C ALA A 65 -8.85 6.27 -2.83
N ALA A 66 -9.62 5.29 -3.32
CA ALA A 66 -9.54 3.92 -2.86
C ALA A 66 -8.16 3.29 -3.13
N LEU A 67 -7.58 3.51 -4.31
CA LEU A 67 -6.25 3.01 -4.66
C LEU A 67 -5.17 3.61 -3.76
N ILE A 68 -5.21 4.91 -3.50
CA ILE A 68 -4.28 5.57 -2.57
C ILE A 68 -4.40 4.94 -1.18
N GLY A 69 -5.63 4.79 -0.69
CA GLY A 69 -5.90 4.21 0.63
C GLY A 69 -5.40 2.77 0.75
N ILE A 70 -5.78 1.90 -0.17
CA ILE A 70 -5.46 0.46 -0.14
C ILE A 70 -3.95 0.24 -0.27
N VAL A 71 -3.26 0.95 -1.18
CA VAL A 71 -1.81 0.79 -1.37
C VAL A 71 -1.03 1.30 -0.16
N THR A 72 -1.46 2.41 0.42
CA THR A 72 -0.84 2.95 1.65
C THR A 72 -1.03 1.97 2.81
N PHE A 73 -2.25 1.48 3.03
CA PHE A 73 -2.55 0.51 4.08
C PHE A 73 -1.87 -0.84 3.87
N GLY A 74 -1.80 -1.32 2.63
CA GLY A 74 -1.13 -2.57 2.27
C GLY A 74 0.37 -2.49 2.53
N SER A 75 1.01 -1.38 2.13
CA SER A 75 2.44 -1.14 2.40
C SER A 75 2.73 -1.06 3.89
N LEU A 76 1.88 -0.35 4.65
CA LEU A 76 2.00 -0.25 6.10
C LEU A 76 1.88 -1.64 6.75
N SER A 77 0.84 -2.40 6.38
CA SER A 77 0.55 -3.73 6.93
C SER A 77 1.65 -4.74 6.61
N GLY A 78 2.13 -4.76 5.37
CA GLY A 78 3.24 -5.63 4.95
C GLY A 78 4.54 -5.33 5.68
N SER A 79 4.83 -4.05 5.94
CA SER A 79 6.02 -3.66 6.70
C SER A 79 5.96 -4.03 8.20
N MET A 80 4.74 -4.17 8.75
CA MET A 80 4.50 -4.45 10.17
C MET A 80 4.39 -5.95 10.50
N LEU A 81 4.09 -6.79 9.50
CA LEU A 81 3.96 -8.24 9.65
C LEU A 81 5.18 -8.91 10.34
N PRO A 82 6.44 -8.56 10.03
CA PRO A 82 7.60 -9.11 10.72
C PRO A 82 7.70 -8.72 12.20
N PHE A 83 7.23 -7.52 12.56
CA PHE A 83 7.20 -7.05 13.95
C PHE A 83 6.13 -7.78 14.76
N ALA A 84 4.97 -8.03 14.16
CA ALA A 84 3.89 -8.80 14.76
C ALA A 84 4.34 -10.26 15.03
N LEU A 85 4.97 -10.92 14.06
CA LEU A 85 5.50 -12.28 14.23
C LEU A 85 6.60 -12.36 15.29
N LYS A 86 7.53 -11.40 15.30
CA LYS A 86 8.58 -11.30 16.33
C LYS A 86 7.98 -11.10 17.74
N ARG A 87 6.85 -10.40 17.87
CA ARG A 87 6.15 -10.22 19.16
C ARG A 87 5.49 -11.51 19.66
N ILE A 88 5.07 -12.39 18.75
CA ILE A 88 4.43 -13.69 19.08
C ILE A 88 5.49 -14.79 19.31
N GLY A 89 6.78 -14.50 19.07
CA GLY A 89 7.89 -15.43 19.30
C GLY A 89 8.18 -16.36 18.10
N PHE A 90 7.60 -16.08 16.93
CA PHE A 90 7.91 -16.78 15.68
C PHE A 90 9.10 -16.15 14.96
N ASP A 91 9.91 -16.99 14.32
CA ASP A 91 11.10 -16.54 13.59
C ASP A 91 10.70 -15.69 12.36
N PRO A 92 11.16 -14.43 12.25
CA PRO A 92 10.76 -13.51 11.20
C PRO A 92 11.21 -13.93 9.79
N ALA A 93 12.12 -14.91 9.68
CA ALA A 93 12.54 -15.50 8.41
C ALA A 93 11.42 -16.30 7.72
N SER A 94 10.49 -16.87 8.49
CA SER A 94 9.37 -17.68 7.98
C SER A 94 8.30 -16.87 7.24
N ALA A 95 8.31 -15.54 7.38
CA ALA A 95 7.34 -14.63 6.75
C ALA A 95 7.61 -14.38 5.25
N SER A 96 8.82 -14.68 4.77
CA SER A 96 9.32 -14.22 3.47
C SER A 96 8.73 -14.98 2.27
N ALA A 97 8.13 -16.16 2.48
CA ALA A 97 7.77 -17.09 1.42
C ALA A 97 6.26 -17.34 1.22
N PRO A 98 5.39 -17.39 2.25
CA PRO A 98 3.98 -17.72 2.04
C PRO A 98 2.98 -16.54 2.18
N PHE A 99 3.40 -15.38 2.69
CA PHE A 99 2.50 -14.32 3.16
C PHE A 99 2.55 -13.00 2.35
N VAL A 100 3.24 -12.99 1.21
CA VAL A 100 3.18 -11.91 0.21
C VAL A 100 2.11 -12.19 -0.83
#